data_AF-A0A3D8Z0G4-F1
#
_entry.id   AF-A0A3D8Z0G4-F1
#
_cell.length_a   1.000
_cell.length_b   1.000
_cell.length_c   1.000
_cell.angle_alpha   90.00
_cell.angle_beta   90.00
_cell.angle_gamma   90.00
#
_symmetry.space_group_name_H-M   'P 1'
#
loop_
_entity.id
_entity.type
_entity.pdbx_description
1 polymer ?
#
loop_
_entity_poly.entity_id
_entity_poly.type
_entity_poly.pdbx_seq_one_letter_code
_entity_poly.pdbx_strand_id
1 'polypeptide(L)' 'MAGQVFGTIILWIIGLFILYFVIFTAVKEGINKSVVGQSIEKTSEPTVNKKSFLDDDLDN' A
#
# COMPACT_ATOMS: atom_id res chain seq x y z
N MET A 1 22.16 9.25 -35.22
CA MET A 1 21.67 7.89 -34.89
C MET A 1 21.72 7.60 -33.38
N ALA A 2 22.86 7.73 -32.69
CA ALA A 2 22.99 7.37 -31.27
C ALA A 2 22.15 8.22 -30.28
N GLY A 3 22.06 9.54 -30.49
CA GLY A 3 21.29 10.43 -29.60
C GLY A 3 19.77 10.17 -29.62
N GLN A 4 19.25 9.68 -30.75
CA GLN A 4 17.82 9.38 -30.89
C GLN A 4 17.46 8.09 -30.13
N VAL A 5 18.34 7.08 -30.19
CA VAL A 5 18.21 5.83 -29.41
C VAL A 5 18.26 6.12 -27.91
N PHE A 6 19.14 7.03 -27.48
CA PHE A 6 19.24 7.44 -26.07
C PHE A 6 17.95 8.11 -25.56
N GLY A 7 17.37 9.02 -26.34
CA GLY A 7 16.08 9.64 -25.99
C GLY A 7 14.94 8.62 -25.88
N THR A 8 14.89 7.65 -26.79
CA THR A 8 13.90 6.56 -26.72
C THR A 8 14.07 5.70 -25.46
N ILE A 9 15.32 5.36 -25.09
CA ILE A 9 15.60 4.57 -23.87
C ILE A 9 15.11 5.31 -22.62
N ILE A 10 15.33 6.63 -22.53
CA ILE A 10 14.86 7.43 -21.40
C ILE A 10 13.33 7.42 -21.31
N LEU A 11 12.62 7.60 -22.43
CA LEU A 11 11.16 7.55 -22.45
C LEU A 11 10.63 6.19 -22.00
N TRP A 12 11.30 5.09 -22.40
CA TRP A 12 10.96 3.74 -21.95
C TRP A 12 11.12 3.58 -20.44
N ILE A 13 12.22 4.06 -19.87
CA ILE A 13 12.48 3.99 -18.43
C ILE A 13 11.41 4.78 -17.66
N ILE A 14 11.07 5.99 -18.12
CA ILE A 14 10.03 6.82 -17.51
C ILE A 14 8.67 6.11 -17.57
N GLY A 15 8.31 5.53 -18.72
CA GLY A 15 7.06 4.80 -18.88
C GLY A 15 6.97 3.59 -17.94
N LEU A 16 8.05 2.82 -17.83
CA LEU A 16 8.16 1.70 -16.88
C LEU A 16 8.04 2.18 -15.43
N PHE A 17 8.63 3.31 -15.09
CA PHE A 17 8.55 3.87 -13.75
C PHE A 17 7.12 4.29 -13.38
N ILE A 18 6.41 4.95 -14.30
CA ILE A 18 5.01 5.32 -14.11
C ILE A 18 4.14 4.07 -13.99
N LEU A 19 4.34 3.08 -14.87
CA LEU A 19 3.58 1.83 -14.84
C LEU A 19 3.80 1.07 -13.52
N TYR A 20 5.05 0.98 -13.05
CA TYR A 20 5.37 0.42 -11.74
C TYR A 20 4.61 1.16 -10.63
N PHE A 21 4.59 2.49 -10.66
CA PHE A 21 3.93 3.28 -9.63
C PHE A 21 2.41 3.08 -9.63
N VAL A 22 1.80 2.95 -10.82
CA VAL A 22 0.37 2.65 -10.97
C VAL A 22 0.05 1.28 -10.38
N ILE A 23 0.83 0.24 -10.74
CA ILE A 23 0.62 -1.11 -10.20
C ILE A 23 0.88 -1.11 -8.69
N PHE A 24 1.97 -0.51 -8.22
CA PHE A 24 2.31 -0.42 -6.81
C PHE A 24 1.21 0.29 -6.02
N THR A 25 0.71 1.43 -6.52
CA THR A 25 -0.37 2.18 -5.86
C THR A 25 -1.67 1.39 -5.91
N ALA A 26 -2.04 0.82 -7.06
CA ALA A 26 -3.25 0.01 -7.19
C ALA A 26 -3.21 -1.25 -6.32
N VAL A 27 -2.03 -1.87 -6.16
CA VAL A 27 -1.83 -3.04 -5.31
C VAL A 27 -1.76 -2.63 -3.84
N LYS A 28 -1.05 -1.56 -3.48
CA LYS A 28 -0.89 -1.13 -2.08
C LYS A 28 -2.20 -0.53 -1.55
N GLU A 29 -2.80 0.40 -2.29
CA GLU A 29 -4.11 0.98 -1.98
C GLU A 29 -5.22 -0.07 -2.13
N GLY A 30 -5.14 -0.92 -3.16
CA GLY A 30 -6.11 -1.99 -3.40
C GLY A 30 -6.07 -3.08 -2.34
N ILE A 31 -4.89 -3.53 -1.89
CA ILE A 31 -4.74 -4.46 -0.77
C ILE A 31 -5.19 -3.78 0.52
N ASN A 32 -4.71 -2.57 0.82
CA ASN A 32 -5.03 -1.84 2.05
C ASN A 32 -6.55 -1.54 2.20
N LYS A 33 -7.26 -1.40 1.07
CA LYS A 33 -8.72 -1.21 1.03
C LYS A 33 -9.51 -2.51 0.83
N SER A 34 -8.84 -3.62 0.54
CA SER A 34 -9.45 -4.94 0.29
C SER A 34 -9.64 -5.71 1.60
N VAL A 35 -10.68 -6.54 1.64
CA VAL A 35 -10.96 -7.51 2.71
C VAL A 35 -9.75 -8.41 2.99
N VAL A 36 -8.91 -8.68 1.98
CA VAL A 36 -7.67 -9.45 2.14
C VAL A 36 -6.59 -8.68 2.91
N GLY A 37 -6.42 -7.38 2.67
CA GLY A 37 -5.46 -6.56 3.46
C GLY A 37 -5.92 -6.36 4.89
N GLN A 38 -7.22 -6.13 5.12
CA GLN A 38 -7.79 -6.10 6.47
C GLN A 38 -7.74 -7.47 7.17
N SER A 39 -7.85 -8.58 6.44
CA SER A 39 -7.69 -9.92 7.01
C SER A 39 -6.24 -10.21 7.40
N ILE A 40 -5.25 -9.72 6.64
CA ILE A 40 -3.84 -9.84 7.00
C ILE A 40 -3.52 -8.91 8.18
N GLU A 41 -4.01 -7.67 8.18
CA GLU A 41 -3.89 -6.72 9.30
C GLU A 41 -4.48 -7.33 10.59
N LYS A 42 -5.69 -7.89 10.52
CA LYS A 42 -6.34 -8.59 11.65
C LYS A 42 -5.62 -9.87 12.11
N THR A 43 -4.82 -10.50 11.25
CA THR A 43 -4.05 -11.71 11.62
C THR A 43 -2.64 -11.35 12.10
N SER A 44 -2.16 -10.15 11.78
CA SER A 44 -0.82 -9.66 12.14
C SER A 44 -0.78 -8.82 13.43
N GLU A 45 -1.94 -8.38 13.94
CA GLU A 45 -2.06 -7.82 15.28
C GLU A 45 -2.38 -8.92 16.32
N PRO A 46 -1.45 -9.29 17.21
CA PRO A 46 -1.83 -9.52 18.59
C PRO A 46 -2.04 -8.12 19.21
N THR A 47 -3.31 -7.75 19.42
CA THR A 47 -3.70 -6.76 20.45
C THR A 47 -3.05 -5.37 20.39
N VAL A 48 -3.57 -4.42 19.60
CA VAL A 48 -3.47 -3.00 19.98
C VAL A 48 -4.80 -2.26 19.71
N ASN A 49 -5.56 -2.10 20.79
CA ASN A 49 -6.50 -0.99 20.99
C ASN A 49 -7.80 -0.98 20.16
N LYS A 50 -8.56 -2.08 20.17
CA LYS A 50 -10.03 -1.97 20.10
C LYS A 50 -10.54 -1.78 21.53
N LYS A 51 -10.79 -0.51 21.89
CA LYS A 51 -11.51 -0.02 23.09
C LYS A 51 -11.60 -1.03 24.23
N SER A 52 -10.74 -0.83 25.22
CA SER A 52 -10.78 -1.50 26.52
C SER A 52 -12.22 -1.54 27.05
N PHE A 53 -12.81 -2.73 27.10
CA PHE A 53 -14.06 -3.01 27.82
C PHE A 53 -13.94 -2.73 29.33
N LEU A 54 -12.74 -2.39 29.84
CA LEU A 54 -12.43 -2.14 31.24
C LEU A 54 -12.34 -0.65 31.61
N ASP A 55 -12.47 0.27 30.66
CA ASP A 55 -12.49 1.71 30.96
C ASP A 55 -13.88 2.19 31.43
N ASP A 56 -14.90 1.32 31.39
CA ASP A 56 -16.30 1.66 31.72
C ASP A 56 -16.66 1.42 33.20
N ASP A 57 -15.74 0.89 34.02
CA ASP A 57 -16.01 0.45 35.40
C ASP A 57 -15.12 1.13 36.46
N LEU A 58 -14.38 2.19 36.07
CA LEU A 58 -13.55 3.01 36.97
C LEU A 58 -14.23 4.33 37.38
N ASP A 59 -15.52 4.48 37.11
CA ASP A 59 -16.37 5.58 37.57
C ASP A 59 -17.20 5.16 38.80
N ASN A 60 -16.53 4.74 39.90
CA ASN A 60 -17.09 4.83 41.27
C ASN A 60 -16.04 4.71 42.37
#